data_AF-A0A7C1XMM8-F1
#
_entry.id   AF-A0A7C1XMM8-F1
#
_cell.length_a   1.000
_cell.length_b   1.000
_cell.length_c   1.000
_cell.angle_alpha   90.00
_cell.angle_beta   90.00
_cell.angle_gamma   90.00
#
_symmetry.space_group_name_H-M   'P 1'
#
loop_
_entity.id
_entity.type
_entity.pdbx_description
1 polymer ?
#
loop_
_entity_poly.entity_id
_entity_poly.type
_entity_poly.pdbx_seq_one_letter_code
_entity_poly.pdbx_strand_id
1 'polypeptide(L)'
;MADTYPIQLYQADAVILSLNGTIDAATGVELVDKGVNASSSPTLQVRLHRVFYRLAELLGVHNQGRVVETGALAVGVFPIDYRLANTEKHYAGSTAQVVIDNDTNYVYVDSSNALVINVTGFPVDPTTYLPLAEVVAVNGVLTFTDRRHWVAWTVAQPAGTYATAALDNLASVDINASLLVDTDNTYDLGSAAKAWRIAYIASQIICKKAGGNVTIDFTDPAAPFTLTVPDAGGADSFALVALAQTLLNKTLTWEDPAAARALNIPDPGADAAIVMDVATQTLTNKTLTTPTIGDLTNAPHDHADAAGGGLLSETAFGSGKYFPVSPCPHYESGSLTVKVLDAEYVAPFAFTLRSVLGRVNTAPTGDALIVDTRINGASIHAAQVDMVNIAAGANQDESATEDVAVAKGDVITFEVEQIGSATAGADLTMVLNGLAAADTV
;
A
#
# COMPACT_ATOMS: atom_id res chain seq x y z
N MET A 1 62.66 33.81 -5.21
CA MET A 1 63.90 33.16 -4.73
C MET A 1 65.06 33.87 -5.41
N ALA A 2 66.19 34.07 -4.75
CA ALA A 2 67.37 34.61 -5.42
C ALA A 2 68.02 33.48 -6.23
N ASP A 3 68.19 33.68 -7.53
CA ASP A 3 68.81 32.69 -8.39
C ASP A 3 70.29 32.52 -8.01
N THR A 4 70.75 31.27 -7.94
CA THR A 4 72.16 30.95 -7.72
C THR A 4 72.76 30.45 -9.02
N TYR A 5 73.72 31.19 -9.58
CA TYR A 5 74.40 30.82 -10.82
C TYR A 5 75.71 30.07 -10.51
N PRO A 6 75.81 28.76 -10.84
CA PRO A 6 77.04 28.02 -10.64
C PRO A 6 78.13 28.49 -11.61
N ILE A 7 79.38 28.55 -11.15
CA ILE A 7 80.54 28.77 -12.02
C ILE A 7 80.97 27.41 -12.57
N GLN A 8 80.80 27.21 -13.88
CA GLN A 8 81.32 26.03 -14.55
C GLN A 8 82.84 26.13 -14.67
N LEU A 9 83.56 25.12 -14.18
CA LEU A 9 84.99 24.99 -14.40
C LEU A 9 85.26 24.39 -15.77
N TYR A 10 86.23 24.95 -16.49
CA TYR A 10 86.74 24.34 -17.71
C TYR A 10 87.42 23.01 -17.39
N GLN A 11 87.25 22.02 -18.28
CA GLN A 11 88.01 20.78 -18.23
C GLN A 11 89.50 21.09 -18.42
N ALA A 12 90.38 20.27 -17.84
CA ALA A 12 91.81 20.44 -18.02
C ALA A 12 92.20 20.34 -19.51
N ASP A 13 93.17 21.14 -19.95
CA ASP A 13 93.59 21.24 -21.35
C ASP A 13 93.95 19.87 -21.97
N ALA A 14 94.55 18.97 -21.19
CA ALA A 14 94.88 17.62 -21.65
C ALA A 14 93.65 16.81 -22.08
N VAL A 15 92.51 17.01 -21.40
CA VAL A 15 91.24 16.37 -21.74
C VAL A 15 90.67 16.98 -23.01
N ILE A 16 90.66 18.32 -23.13
CA ILE A 16 90.18 19.01 -24.35
C ILE A 16 91.00 18.61 -25.57
N LEU A 17 92.32 18.52 -25.44
CA LEU A 17 93.21 18.11 -26.53
C LEU A 17 92.99 16.64 -26.96
N SER A 18 92.47 15.79 -26.08
CA SER A 18 92.14 14.40 -26.41
C SER A 18 90.87 14.27 -27.28
N LEU A 19 90.06 15.33 -27.37
CA LEU A 19 88.82 15.36 -28.16
C LEU A 19 89.04 15.77 -29.63
N ASN A 20 90.25 16.20 -30.00
CA ASN A 20 90.55 16.60 -31.38
C ASN A 20 90.26 15.46 -32.36
N GLY A 21 89.48 15.74 -33.41
CA GLY A 21 89.12 14.74 -34.43
C GLY A 21 88.01 13.77 -34.02
N THR A 22 87.44 13.95 -32.82
CA THR A 22 86.32 13.14 -32.35
C THR A 22 84.99 13.80 -32.69
N ILE A 23 83.93 12.99 -32.69
CA ILE A 23 82.55 13.48 -32.79
C ILE A 23 82.00 13.51 -31.38
N ASP A 24 81.48 14.67 -30.95
CA ASP A 24 80.78 14.76 -29.68
C ASP A 24 79.51 13.90 -29.73
N ALA A 25 79.43 12.91 -28.84
CA ALA A 25 78.37 11.90 -28.90
C ALA A 25 76.96 12.46 -28.60
N ALA A 26 76.87 13.59 -27.89
CA ALA A 26 75.60 14.19 -27.51
C ALA A 26 75.06 15.13 -28.59
N THR A 27 75.93 15.90 -29.22
CA THR A 27 75.56 16.94 -30.20
C THR A 27 75.81 16.54 -31.65
N GLY A 28 76.61 15.49 -31.88
CA GLY A 28 77.05 15.06 -33.21
C GLY A 28 78.04 16.03 -33.88
N VAL A 29 78.56 17.02 -33.14
CA VAL A 29 79.51 18.02 -33.67
C VAL A 29 80.90 17.39 -33.81
N GLU A 30 81.45 17.44 -35.02
CA GLU A 30 82.82 17.00 -35.31
C GLU A 30 83.83 18.05 -34.85
N LEU A 31 84.72 17.69 -33.93
CA LEU A 31 85.76 18.57 -33.42
C LEU A 31 86.99 18.54 -34.33
N VAL A 32 87.63 19.70 -34.47
CA VAL A 32 88.75 19.87 -35.40
C VAL A 32 89.93 18.97 -35.00
N ASP A 33 90.45 18.20 -35.95
CA ASP A 33 91.67 17.39 -35.79
C ASP A 33 92.87 18.23 -35.34
N LYS A 34 93.78 17.62 -34.58
CA LYS A 34 95.03 18.25 -34.18
C LYS A 34 95.94 18.43 -35.40
N GLY A 35 96.50 19.62 -35.57
CA GLY A 35 97.48 19.92 -36.63
C GLY A 35 96.90 20.40 -37.96
N VAL A 36 95.56 20.54 -38.07
CA VAL A 36 94.91 21.17 -39.23
C VAL A 36 95.30 22.65 -39.30
N ASN A 37 95.67 23.11 -40.49
CA ASN A 37 96.09 24.49 -40.73
C ASN A 37 95.51 25.02 -42.06
N ALA A 38 95.98 26.19 -42.51
CA ALA A 38 95.51 26.83 -43.73
C ALA A 38 95.80 26.03 -45.02
N SER A 39 96.78 25.12 -44.99
CA SER A 39 97.18 24.29 -46.13
C SER A 39 96.58 22.87 -46.10
N SER A 40 95.82 22.51 -45.07
CA SER A 40 95.11 21.22 -44.99
C SER A 40 93.92 21.16 -45.95
N SER A 41 93.48 19.95 -46.33
CA SER A 41 92.26 19.74 -47.14
C SER A 41 91.24 18.90 -46.35
N PRO A 42 90.06 19.43 -45.99
CA PRO A 42 89.66 20.85 -46.02
C PRO A 42 90.47 21.71 -45.03
N THR A 43 90.56 23.01 -45.31
CA THR A 43 91.37 23.97 -44.52
C THR A 43 90.80 24.17 -43.11
N LEU A 44 91.63 24.65 -42.18
CA LEU A 44 91.19 24.99 -40.82
C LEU A 44 89.95 25.89 -40.80
N GLN A 45 89.90 26.90 -41.67
CA GLN A 45 88.76 27.82 -41.77
C GLN A 45 87.47 27.09 -42.13
N VAL A 46 87.52 26.19 -43.12
CA VAL A 46 86.35 25.41 -43.54
C VAL A 46 85.86 24.51 -42.41
N ARG A 47 86.77 23.86 -41.68
CA ARG A 47 86.40 22.99 -40.55
C ARG A 47 85.81 23.80 -39.39
N LEU A 48 86.39 24.95 -39.06
CA LEU A 48 85.87 25.83 -38.02
C LEU A 48 84.49 26.38 -38.38
N HIS A 49 84.27 26.78 -39.64
CA HIS A 49 82.95 27.20 -40.11
C HIS A 49 81.91 26.07 -40.03
N ARG A 50 82.28 24.80 -40.27
CA ARG A 50 81.35 23.67 -40.09
C ARG A 50 80.91 23.55 -38.64
N VAL A 51 81.85 23.65 -37.69
CA VAL A 51 81.55 23.63 -36.25
C VAL A 51 80.61 24.78 -35.88
N PHE A 52 80.95 26.02 -36.26
CA PHE A 52 80.10 27.17 -35.96
C PHE A 52 78.74 27.10 -36.63
N TYR A 53 78.66 26.60 -37.87
CA TYR A 53 77.40 26.43 -38.57
C TYR A 53 76.50 25.40 -37.87
N ARG A 54 77.04 24.26 -37.45
CA ARG A 54 76.30 23.26 -36.67
C ARG A 54 75.85 23.80 -35.32
N LEU A 55 76.72 24.53 -34.61
CA LEU A 55 76.34 25.19 -33.37
C LEU A 55 75.23 26.22 -33.60
N ALA A 56 75.31 27.01 -34.66
CA ALA A 56 74.28 27.99 -35.02
C ALA A 56 72.94 27.33 -35.37
N GLU A 57 72.96 26.18 -36.06
CA GLU A 57 71.78 25.37 -36.36
C GLU A 57 71.10 24.87 -35.08
N LEU A 58 71.89 24.31 -34.15
CA LEU A 58 71.40 23.85 -32.83
C LEU A 58 70.83 25.00 -31.99
N LEU A 59 71.50 26.16 -31.97
CA LEU A 59 71.06 27.35 -31.24
C LEU A 59 69.84 28.03 -31.89
N GLY A 60 69.62 27.83 -33.19
CA GLY A 60 68.50 28.43 -33.93
C GLY A 60 67.15 28.05 -33.35
N VAL A 61 66.98 26.80 -32.93
CA VAL A 61 65.75 26.29 -32.30
C VAL A 61 65.50 26.99 -30.95
N HIS A 62 66.56 27.15 -30.16
CA HIS A 62 66.51 27.88 -28.89
C HIS A 62 66.40 29.40 -29.05
N ASN A 63 66.55 29.92 -30.27
CA ASN A 63 66.39 31.34 -30.55
C ASN A 63 64.94 31.73 -30.91
N GLN A 64 64.08 30.76 -31.22
CA GLN A 64 62.68 31.02 -31.54
C GLN A 64 61.96 31.70 -30.38
N GLY A 65 61.20 32.75 -30.67
CA GLY A 65 60.45 33.51 -29.65
C GLY A 65 61.31 34.34 -28.70
N ARG A 66 62.64 34.38 -28.89
CA ARG A 66 63.53 35.20 -28.05
C ARG A 66 63.16 36.67 -28.20
N VAL A 67 63.08 37.37 -27.08
CA VAL A 67 62.88 38.82 -27.04
C VAL A 67 64.24 39.51 -27.03
N VAL A 68 64.40 40.55 -27.85
CA VAL A 68 65.64 41.33 -27.98
C VAL A 68 65.36 42.81 -28.05
N GLU A 69 66.32 43.64 -27.66
CA GLU A 69 66.27 45.07 -27.90
C GLU A 69 66.42 45.37 -29.39
N THR A 70 65.56 46.22 -29.94
CA THR A 70 65.57 46.62 -31.37
C THR A 70 65.64 48.13 -31.56
N GLY A 71 65.57 48.90 -30.48
CA GLY A 71 65.66 50.36 -30.48
C GLY A 71 65.48 50.92 -29.05
N ALA A 72 65.56 52.24 -28.92
CA ALA A 72 65.36 52.90 -27.63
C ALA A 72 63.96 52.59 -27.08
N LEU A 73 63.89 51.92 -25.92
CA LEU A 73 62.64 51.46 -25.31
C LEU A 73 61.77 50.62 -26.27
N ALA A 74 62.40 49.81 -27.12
CA ALA A 74 61.69 48.97 -28.06
C ALA A 74 62.27 47.56 -28.13
N VAL A 75 61.37 46.58 -28.18
CA VAL A 75 61.69 45.14 -28.26
C VAL A 75 61.25 44.54 -29.58
N GLY A 76 61.98 43.51 -30.00
CA GLY A 76 61.61 42.62 -31.09
C GLY A 76 61.53 41.19 -30.58
N VAL A 77 60.76 40.38 -31.28
CA VAL A 77 60.52 38.97 -30.95
C VAL A 77 60.82 38.14 -32.20
N PHE A 78 61.68 37.13 -32.06
CA PHE A 78 61.93 36.18 -33.14
C PHE A 78 60.69 35.31 -33.44
N PRO A 79 60.52 34.83 -34.67
CA PRO A 79 59.44 33.89 -34.99
C PRO A 79 59.47 32.64 -34.10
N ILE A 80 58.29 32.05 -33.85
CA ILE A 80 58.17 30.82 -33.06
C ILE A 80 56.97 29.99 -33.51
N ASP A 81 57.22 28.67 -33.63
CA ASP A 81 56.17 27.66 -33.69
C ASP A 81 55.86 27.19 -32.27
N TYR A 82 54.58 27.17 -31.91
CA TYR A 82 54.16 26.81 -30.55
C TYR A 82 52.81 26.11 -30.55
N ARG A 83 52.52 25.39 -29.47
CA ARG A 83 51.22 24.77 -29.24
C ARG A 83 50.56 25.44 -28.04
N LEU A 84 49.33 25.91 -28.22
CA LEU A 84 48.55 26.55 -27.17
C LEU A 84 47.11 26.03 -27.24
N ALA A 85 46.52 25.64 -26.10
CA ALA A 85 45.19 25.04 -26.03
C ALA A 85 44.98 23.89 -27.04
N ASN A 86 45.98 23.00 -27.18
CA ASN A 86 46.01 21.89 -28.15
C ASN A 86 45.99 22.27 -29.64
N THR A 87 46.19 23.53 -29.99
CA THR A 87 46.33 23.97 -31.38
C THR A 87 47.77 24.40 -31.67
N GLU A 88 48.32 23.92 -32.77
CA GLU A 88 49.61 24.38 -33.30
C GLU A 88 49.44 25.75 -33.97
N LYS A 89 50.34 26.67 -33.68
CA LYS A 89 50.32 28.05 -34.12
C LYS A 89 51.71 28.50 -34.52
N HIS A 90 51.75 29.46 -35.43
CA HIS A 90 52.97 30.13 -35.87
C HIS A 90 52.85 31.62 -35.60
N TYR A 91 53.79 32.16 -34.83
CA TYR A 91 53.94 33.60 -34.66
C TYR A 91 55.12 34.08 -35.51
N ALA A 92 54.87 35.01 -36.43
CA ALA A 92 55.83 35.44 -37.46
C ALA A 92 56.95 36.37 -36.93
N GLY A 93 56.94 36.69 -35.64
CA GLY A 93 57.86 37.66 -35.04
C GLY A 93 57.34 39.10 -35.11
N SER A 94 58.08 40.01 -34.48
CA SER A 94 57.82 41.46 -34.53
C SER A 94 59.08 42.24 -34.23
N THR A 95 59.10 43.52 -34.60
CA THR A 95 60.19 44.45 -34.32
C THR A 95 59.64 45.78 -33.85
N ALA A 96 60.48 46.59 -33.20
CA ALA A 96 60.16 47.96 -32.78
C ALA A 96 58.89 48.09 -31.93
N GLN A 97 58.61 47.12 -31.06
CA GLN A 97 57.46 47.11 -30.17
C GLN A 97 57.81 47.92 -28.92
N VAL A 98 57.05 48.98 -28.66
CA VAL A 98 57.33 49.92 -27.58
C VAL A 98 57.11 49.26 -26.22
N VAL A 99 58.05 49.44 -25.30
CA VAL A 99 57.91 49.09 -23.88
C VAL A 99 57.77 50.34 -23.03
N ILE A 100 57.10 50.22 -21.89
CA ILE A 100 56.90 51.30 -20.93
C ILE A 100 58.16 51.45 -20.08
N ASP A 101 58.72 52.66 -20.01
CA ASP A 101 59.88 52.97 -19.18
C ASP A 101 59.51 53.02 -17.69
N ASN A 102 60.50 52.74 -16.83
CA ASN A 102 60.36 52.65 -15.38
C ASN A 102 59.30 51.64 -14.91
N ASP A 103 59.15 50.55 -15.66
CA ASP A 103 58.20 49.47 -15.37
C ASP A 103 58.74 48.09 -15.81
N THR A 104 58.07 47.03 -15.37
CA THR A 104 58.29 45.66 -15.83
C THR A 104 57.28 45.30 -16.91
N ASN A 105 57.78 45.04 -18.11
CA ASN A 105 56.97 44.74 -19.28
C ASN A 105 56.93 43.21 -19.50
N TYR A 106 55.76 42.62 -19.33
CA TYR A 106 55.47 41.21 -19.54
C TYR A 106 55.11 40.99 -21.01
N VAL A 107 56.00 40.33 -21.75
CA VAL A 107 55.89 40.11 -23.19
C VAL A 107 55.44 38.67 -23.45
N TYR A 108 54.30 38.51 -24.13
CA TYR A 108 53.72 37.20 -24.44
C TYR A 108 52.92 37.20 -25.74
N VAL A 109 52.65 36.01 -26.29
CA VAL A 109 51.68 35.83 -27.39
C VAL A 109 50.36 35.34 -26.82
N ASP A 110 49.25 35.99 -27.15
CA ASP A 110 47.92 35.63 -26.64
C ASP A 110 47.25 34.49 -27.43
N SER A 111 46.04 34.09 -27.01
CA SER A 111 45.25 33.06 -27.67
C SER A 111 44.81 33.44 -29.09
N SER A 112 44.82 34.72 -29.45
CA SER A 112 44.56 35.23 -30.79
C SER A 112 45.80 35.32 -31.68
N ASN A 113 46.95 34.80 -31.21
CA ASN A 113 48.24 34.85 -31.90
C ASN A 113 48.79 36.28 -32.08
N ALA A 114 48.42 37.20 -31.20
CA ALA A 114 48.93 38.56 -31.17
C ALA A 114 50.00 38.71 -30.07
N LEU A 115 51.00 39.57 -30.33
CA LEU A 115 51.96 39.97 -29.31
C LEU A 115 51.32 40.97 -28.36
N VAL A 116 51.46 40.71 -27.06
CA VAL A 116 50.99 41.59 -26.00
C VAL A 116 52.16 41.98 -25.12
N ILE A 117 52.20 43.28 -24.77
CA ILE A 117 53.12 43.85 -23.80
C ILE A 117 52.25 44.48 -22.70
N ASN A 118 52.35 43.94 -21.49
CA ASN A 118 51.57 44.37 -20.34
C ASN A 118 52.49 44.77 -19.18
N VAL A 119 52.04 45.65 -18.30
CA VAL A 119 52.78 46.03 -17.07
C VAL A 119 52.14 45.48 -15.79
N THR A 120 50.94 44.90 -15.87
CA THR A 120 50.24 44.36 -14.70
C THR A 120 50.56 42.90 -14.39
N GLY A 121 51.34 42.22 -15.24
CA GLY A 121 51.69 40.81 -15.10
C GLY A 121 51.36 39.97 -16.34
N PHE A 122 51.76 38.70 -16.31
CA PHE A 122 51.24 37.69 -17.24
C PHE A 122 49.78 37.31 -16.90
N PRO A 123 48.99 36.81 -17.86
CA PRO A 123 47.66 36.26 -17.57
C PRO A 123 47.70 35.12 -16.54
N VAL A 124 46.61 34.97 -15.79
CA VAL A 124 46.49 33.98 -14.70
C VAL A 124 46.41 32.55 -15.25
N ASP A 125 45.72 32.34 -16.37
CA ASP A 125 45.55 31.03 -16.98
C ASP A 125 46.69 30.74 -17.99
N PRO A 126 47.64 29.84 -17.68
CA PRO A 126 48.78 29.54 -18.55
C PRO A 126 48.39 28.80 -19.85
N THR A 127 47.13 28.39 -20.02
CA THR A 127 46.64 27.78 -21.26
C THR A 127 46.21 28.79 -22.31
N THR A 128 46.17 30.08 -21.95
CA THR A 128 45.64 31.16 -22.80
C THR A 128 46.71 32.03 -23.45
N TYR A 129 48.00 31.81 -23.14
CA TYR A 129 49.11 32.59 -23.69
C TYR A 129 50.42 31.80 -23.71
N LEU A 130 51.39 32.28 -24.49
CA LEU A 130 52.77 31.84 -24.50
C LEU A 130 53.67 32.93 -23.88
N PRO A 131 54.23 32.75 -22.68
CA PRO A 131 55.18 33.69 -22.09
C PRO A 131 56.49 33.70 -22.88
N LEU A 132 57.03 34.90 -23.12
CA LEU A 132 58.30 35.09 -23.82
C LEU A 132 59.36 35.69 -22.91
N ALA A 133 59.11 36.86 -22.32
CA ALA A 133 60.06 37.52 -21.45
C ALA A 133 59.41 38.50 -20.47
N GLU A 134 60.14 38.80 -19.40
CA GLU A 134 59.97 40.02 -18.62
C GLU A 134 61.06 41.01 -19.02
N VAL A 135 60.67 42.22 -19.37
CA VAL A 135 61.57 43.29 -19.79
C VAL A 135 61.45 44.43 -18.80
N VAL A 136 62.45 44.56 -17.94
CA VAL A 136 62.53 45.63 -16.96
C VAL A 136 63.18 46.82 -17.64
N ALA A 137 62.43 47.91 -17.79
CA ALA A 137 62.92 49.16 -18.35
C ALA A 137 63.16 50.15 -17.22
N VAL A 138 64.38 50.68 -17.10
CA VAL A 138 64.73 51.69 -16.08
C VAL A 138 65.59 52.76 -16.73
N ASN A 139 65.09 54.00 -16.74
CA ASN A 139 65.75 55.16 -17.35
C ASN A 139 66.27 54.88 -18.78
N GLY A 140 65.45 54.22 -19.60
CA GLY A 140 65.82 53.91 -20.99
C GLY A 140 66.72 52.69 -21.19
N VAL A 141 67.12 51.99 -20.13
CA VAL A 141 67.92 50.75 -20.20
C VAL A 141 67.00 49.54 -20.02
N LEU A 142 67.13 48.55 -20.92
CA LEU A 142 66.34 47.32 -20.87
C LEU A 142 67.15 46.15 -20.29
N THR A 143 66.55 45.45 -19.33
CA THR A 143 67.07 44.16 -18.81
C THR A 143 66.04 43.07 -19.08
N PHE A 144 66.50 41.93 -19.61
CA PHE A 144 65.65 40.84 -20.06
C PHE A 144 65.75 39.63 -19.14
N THR A 145 64.60 39.11 -18.71
CA THR A 145 64.48 37.78 -18.10
C THR A 145 63.72 36.86 -19.06
N ASP A 146 64.37 35.79 -19.50
CA ASP A 146 63.76 34.82 -20.43
C ASP A 146 62.71 33.96 -19.69
N ARG A 147 61.47 33.94 -20.19
CA ARG A 147 60.35 33.20 -19.59
C ARG A 147 59.86 32.05 -20.47
N ARG A 148 60.51 31.77 -21.62
CA ARG A 148 60.11 30.69 -22.54
C ARG A 148 60.24 29.30 -21.92
N HIS A 149 61.17 29.15 -20.96
CA HIS A 149 61.37 27.90 -20.23
C HIS A 149 60.15 27.50 -19.38
N TRP A 150 59.27 28.44 -19.02
CA TRP A 150 58.06 28.12 -18.27
C TRP A 150 57.15 27.17 -19.04
N VAL A 151 56.98 27.35 -20.35
CA VAL A 151 56.10 26.50 -21.16
C VAL A 151 56.85 25.35 -21.84
N ALA A 152 58.12 25.54 -22.22
CA ALA A 152 58.91 24.48 -22.84
C ALA A 152 59.10 23.23 -21.95
N TRP A 153 58.94 23.37 -20.64
CA TRP A 153 59.11 22.29 -19.65
C TRP A 153 57.82 21.94 -18.91
N THR A 154 56.71 22.62 -19.22
CA THR A 154 55.41 22.23 -18.70
C THR A 154 54.90 21.03 -19.49
N VAL A 155 55.09 19.82 -18.95
CA VAL A 155 54.22 18.70 -19.31
C VAL A 155 52.85 19.08 -18.80
N ALA A 156 51.93 19.48 -19.67
CA ALA A 156 50.55 19.70 -19.27
C ALA A 156 50.07 18.45 -18.53
N GLN A 157 49.73 18.56 -17.25
CA GLN A 157 49.04 17.45 -16.58
C GLN A 157 47.65 17.36 -17.20
N PRO A 158 47.27 16.22 -17.79
CA PRO A 158 45.87 15.97 -18.10
C PRO A 158 45.14 15.68 -16.77
N ALA A 159 43.85 16.02 -16.74
CA ALA A 159 42.88 15.83 -15.64
C ALA A 159 42.79 16.97 -14.61
N GLY A 160 41.75 17.78 -14.76
CA GLY A 160 41.39 18.80 -13.77
C GLY A 160 40.02 19.44 -13.92
N THR A 161 39.08 18.87 -14.68
CA THR A 161 37.71 19.44 -14.74
C THR A 161 36.63 18.47 -14.27
N TYR A 162 36.82 17.15 -14.34
CA TYR A 162 35.84 16.17 -13.85
C TYR A 162 36.53 14.97 -13.21
N ALA A 163 35.90 14.39 -12.18
CA ALA A 163 36.29 13.10 -11.64
C ALA A 163 36.11 12.01 -12.72
N THR A 164 37.05 11.08 -12.83
CA THR A 164 36.88 9.90 -13.71
C THR A 164 35.82 8.97 -13.12
N ALA A 165 35.27 8.05 -13.91
CA ALA A 165 34.32 7.04 -13.40
C ALA A 165 34.92 6.13 -12.31
N ALA A 166 36.26 6.11 -12.18
CA ALA A 166 36.97 5.41 -11.12
C ALA A 166 37.21 6.29 -9.87
N LEU A 167 36.76 7.56 -9.88
CA LEU A 167 36.99 8.55 -8.81
C LEU A 167 38.47 8.70 -8.46
N ASP A 168 39.36 8.52 -9.44
CA ASP A 168 40.81 8.43 -9.20
C ASP A 168 41.39 9.70 -8.55
N ASN A 169 40.73 10.83 -8.75
CA ASN A 169 41.06 12.12 -8.13
C ASN A 169 40.53 12.31 -6.70
N LEU A 170 39.63 11.45 -6.23
CA LEU A 170 39.13 11.38 -4.85
C LEU A 170 39.73 10.20 -4.07
N ALA A 171 40.55 9.34 -4.71
CA ALA A 171 41.16 8.19 -4.06
C ALA A 171 42.08 8.56 -2.86
N SER A 172 42.47 9.83 -2.72
CA SER A 172 43.28 10.35 -1.62
C SER A 172 42.65 11.54 -0.87
N VAL A 173 41.40 11.90 -1.18
CA VAL A 173 40.71 13.05 -0.56
C VAL A 173 39.24 12.72 -0.37
N ASP A 174 38.80 12.75 0.88
CA ASP A 174 37.40 12.54 1.24
C ASP A 174 36.50 13.62 0.63
N ILE A 175 35.25 13.25 0.33
CA ILE A 175 34.17 14.22 0.15
C ILE A 175 33.90 14.83 1.52
N ASN A 176 34.41 16.04 1.75
CA ASN A 176 34.31 16.76 3.04
C ASN A 176 33.18 17.81 3.07
N ALA A 177 32.34 17.83 2.04
CA ALA A 177 31.21 18.76 1.87
C ALA A 177 30.02 18.06 1.19
N SER A 178 28.88 18.75 1.13
CA SER A 178 27.70 18.24 0.42
C SER A 178 27.95 18.07 -1.08
N LEU A 179 27.42 16.99 -1.66
CA LEU A 179 27.34 16.83 -3.12
C LEU A 179 26.15 17.62 -3.66
N LEU A 180 26.43 18.71 -4.37
CA LEU A 180 25.43 19.55 -5.02
C LEU A 180 25.60 19.46 -6.54
N VAL A 181 24.48 19.31 -7.26
CA VAL A 181 24.47 19.33 -8.73
C VAL A 181 24.39 20.77 -9.24
N ASP A 182 24.88 21.02 -10.46
CA ASP A 182 24.85 22.35 -11.08
C ASP A 182 23.46 22.75 -11.61
N THR A 183 22.61 21.76 -11.90
CA THR A 183 21.29 21.93 -12.51
C THR A 183 20.26 21.05 -11.81
N ASP A 184 19.15 21.66 -11.39
CA ASP A 184 18.05 20.95 -10.73
C ASP A 184 17.44 19.87 -11.66
N ASN A 185 17.00 18.75 -11.08
CA ASN A 185 16.31 17.66 -11.77
C ASN A 185 17.00 17.13 -13.07
N THR A 186 18.33 17.09 -13.10
CA THR A 186 19.11 16.70 -14.29
C THR A 186 19.89 15.39 -14.13
N TYR A 187 20.34 15.06 -12.93
CA TYR A 187 21.28 13.96 -12.70
C TYR A 187 20.67 12.83 -11.86
N ASP A 188 21.07 11.61 -12.19
CA ASP A 188 20.70 10.40 -11.45
C ASP A 188 21.77 10.00 -10.44
N LEU A 189 21.34 9.37 -9.34
CA LEU A 189 22.23 8.70 -8.39
C LEU A 189 22.30 7.20 -8.71
N GLY A 190 23.16 6.84 -9.66
CA GLY A 190 23.32 5.47 -10.17
C GLY A 190 22.50 5.21 -11.45
N SER A 191 22.43 3.95 -11.87
CA SER A 191 21.63 3.50 -13.03
C SER A 191 21.24 2.02 -12.89
N ALA A 192 20.40 1.52 -13.80
CA ALA A 192 20.00 0.10 -13.82
C ALA A 192 21.19 -0.88 -13.93
N ALA A 193 22.29 -0.47 -14.58
CA ALA A 193 23.50 -1.29 -14.70
C ALA A 193 24.51 -1.06 -13.57
N LYS A 194 24.36 0.02 -12.79
CA LYS A 194 25.31 0.50 -11.78
C LYS A 194 24.56 1.06 -10.57
N ALA A 195 24.14 0.16 -9.68
CA ALA A 195 23.41 0.52 -8.47
C ALA A 195 24.34 0.80 -7.28
N TRP A 196 23.86 1.66 -6.37
CA TRP A 196 24.44 1.79 -5.04
C TRP A 196 23.99 0.61 -4.18
N ARG A 197 24.92 -0.01 -3.47
CA ARG A 197 24.61 -1.17 -2.62
C ARG A 197 23.78 -0.79 -1.39
N ILE A 198 24.14 0.29 -0.71
CA ILE A 198 23.50 0.79 0.52
C ILE A 198 23.61 2.32 0.55
N ALA A 199 22.53 2.99 0.97
CA ALA A 199 22.53 4.42 1.31
C ALA A 199 22.36 4.59 2.82
N TYR A 200 23.31 5.27 3.48
CA TYR A 200 23.20 5.67 4.89
C TYR A 200 22.79 7.13 4.95
N ILE A 201 21.61 7.42 5.49
CA ILE A 201 21.04 8.76 5.59
C ILE A 201 20.72 9.02 7.06
N ALA A 202 21.33 10.06 7.63
CA ALA A 202 21.17 10.36 9.05
C ALA A 202 19.81 11.00 9.39
N SER A 203 19.18 11.71 8.45
CA SER A 203 17.96 12.47 8.72
C SER A 203 16.83 12.19 7.73
N GLN A 204 16.91 12.68 6.48
CA GLN A 204 15.75 12.64 5.59
C GLN A 204 16.10 12.47 4.10
N ILE A 205 15.14 11.89 3.36
CA ILE A 205 15.05 11.93 1.90
C ILE A 205 13.91 12.89 1.55
N ILE A 206 14.21 13.96 0.82
CA ILE A 206 13.21 14.93 0.35
C ILE A 206 13.01 14.75 -1.15
N CYS A 207 11.79 14.47 -1.58
CA CYS A 207 11.43 14.38 -2.99
C CYS A 207 10.73 15.66 -3.44
N LYS A 208 11.45 16.52 -4.17
CA LYS A 208 10.91 17.79 -4.70
C LYS A 208 10.48 17.58 -6.15
N LYS A 209 9.22 17.21 -6.38
CA LYS A 209 8.65 17.08 -7.74
C LYS A 209 7.40 17.94 -7.89
N ALA A 210 7.30 18.69 -8.99
CA ALA A 210 6.08 19.36 -9.39
C ALA A 210 5.23 18.39 -10.25
N GLY A 211 4.29 17.68 -9.62
CA GLY A 211 3.36 16.74 -10.28
C GLY A 211 3.96 15.36 -10.62
N GLY A 212 3.13 14.33 -10.63
CA GLY A 212 3.51 12.92 -10.86
C GLY A 212 3.87 12.14 -9.60
N ASN A 213 4.13 10.84 -9.75
CA ASN A 213 4.39 9.94 -8.63
C ASN A 213 5.87 9.95 -8.22
N VAL A 214 6.13 9.88 -6.91
CA VAL A 214 7.42 9.45 -6.35
C VAL A 214 7.30 7.94 -6.15
N THR A 215 8.09 7.17 -6.89
CA THR A 215 8.02 5.71 -6.88
C THR A 215 9.26 5.15 -6.17
N ILE A 216 9.05 4.34 -5.13
CA ILE A 216 10.04 3.39 -4.65
C ILE A 216 9.69 2.07 -5.34
N ASP A 217 10.40 1.75 -6.43
CA ASP A 217 10.16 0.56 -7.25
C ASP A 217 11.18 -0.55 -6.92
N PHE A 218 10.72 -1.79 -6.95
CA PHE A 218 11.52 -2.99 -6.68
C PHE A 218 11.34 -3.95 -7.86
N THR A 219 12.09 -3.72 -8.95
CA THR A 219 11.85 -4.32 -10.26
C THR A 219 12.24 -5.81 -10.40
N ASP A 220 12.86 -6.44 -9.39
CA ASP A 220 13.27 -7.86 -9.41
C ASP A 220 13.03 -8.63 -8.08
N PRO A 221 11.78 -8.97 -7.69
CA PRO A 221 11.52 -9.79 -6.51
C PRO A 221 11.58 -11.28 -6.84
N ALA A 222 12.77 -11.88 -6.84
CA ALA A 222 12.88 -13.33 -6.68
C ALA A 222 12.54 -13.77 -5.23
N ALA A 223 12.47 -12.84 -4.28
CA ALA A 223 12.29 -13.07 -2.83
C ALA A 223 11.36 -12.00 -2.19
N PRO A 224 10.77 -12.26 -1.00
CA PRO A 224 9.97 -11.27 -0.29
C PRO A 224 10.79 -10.03 0.07
N PHE A 225 10.26 -8.85 -0.25
CA PHE A 225 10.84 -7.55 0.13
C PHE A 225 10.11 -6.95 1.32
N THR A 226 10.87 -6.43 2.27
CA THR A 226 10.34 -5.80 3.50
C THR A 226 10.76 -4.34 3.53
N LEU A 227 9.79 -3.43 3.54
CA LEU A 227 10.00 -2.05 3.98
C LEU A 227 9.73 -2.01 5.49
N THR A 228 10.78 -1.81 6.29
CA THR A 228 10.67 -1.69 7.75
C THR A 228 10.71 -0.23 8.14
N VAL A 229 9.70 0.25 8.88
CA VAL A 229 9.72 1.56 9.55
C VAL A 229 9.97 1.26 11.04
N PRO A 230 11.17 1.56 11.57
CA PRO A 230 11.55 1.14 12.92
C PRO A 230 10.94 2.02 14.00
N ASP A 231 10.01 1.46 14.79
CA ASP A 231 9.40 2.13 15.95
C ASP A 231 10.43 2.42 17.04
N ALA A 232 10.95 3.65 17.06
CA ALA A 232 11.93 4.08 18.05
C ALA A 232 11.30 4.70 19.32
N GLY A 233 9.99 4.58 19.55
CA GLY A 233 9.41 5.13 20.79
C GLY A 233 7.91 5.42 20.84
N GLY A 234 7.09 4.79 19.99
CA GLY A 234 5.63 4.75 20.15
C GLY A 234 4.83 5.80 19.38
N ALA A 235 5.41 6.44 18.36
CA ALA A 235 4.68 7.41 17.51
C ALA A 235 5.05 7.31 16.02
N ASP A 236 5.58 6.18 15.57
CA ASP A 236 5.91 5.97 14.16
C ASP A 236 4.64 5.91 13.31
N SER A 237 4.51 6.87 12.39
CA SER A 237 3.36 7.00 11.51
C SER A 237 3.74 6.69 10.06
N PHE A 238 3.21 5.59 9.50
CA PHE A 238 3.10 5.44 8.05
C PHE A 238 1.83 6.15 7.58
N ALA A 239 1.92 7.49 7.43
CA ALA A 239 0.79 8.33 7.03
C ALA A 239 0.73 8.43 5.51
N LEU A 240 -0.19 7.69 4.90
CA LEU A 240 -0.60 7.91 3.52
C LEU A 240 -1.66 9.02 3.53
N VAL A 241 -1.39 10.18 2.91
CA VAL A 241 -2.28 11.37 2.94
C VAL A 241 -2.75 11.70 1.52
N ALA A 242 -3.61 10.85 0.97
CA ALA A 242 -4.23 11.04 -0.36
C ALA A 242 -5.73 10.74 -0.31
N LEU A 243 -6.50 11.36 -1.21
CA LEU A 243 -7.97 11.21 -1.34
C LEU A 243 -8.42 9.77 -1.65
N ALA A 244 -7.52 8.92 -2.17
CA ALA A 244 -7.76 7.50 -2.40
C ALA A 244 -6.45 6.71 -2.22
N GLN A 245 -6.54 5.55 -1.58
CA GLN A 245 -5.41 4.63 -1.38
C GLN A 245 -5.86 3.21 -1.73
N THR A 246 -5.05 2.51 -2.52
CA THR A 246 -5.37 1.16 -2.98
C THR A 246 -4.28 0.19 -2.51
N LEU A 247 -4.61 -0.70 -1.58
CA LEU A 247 -3.74 -1.81 -1.16
C LEU A 247 -4.24 -3.11 -1.83
N LEU A 248 -3.77 -3.39 -3.04
CA LEU A 248 -4.12 -4.63 -3.75
C LEU A 248 -3.33 -5.82 -3.21
N ASN A 249 -4.03 -6.90 -2.86
CA ASN A 249 -3.43 -8.18 -2.45
C ASN A 249 -2.41 -8.07 -1.31
N LYS A 250 -2.61 -7.13 -0.37
CA LYS A 250 -1.75 -6.97 0.82
C LYS A 250 -2.44 -7.46 2.07
N THR A 251 -1.68 -8.11 2.94
CA THR A 251 -2.11 -8.50 4.28
C THR A 251 -1.60 -7.45 5.25
N LEU A 252 -2.50 -6.81 6.01
CA LEU A 252 -2.15 -5.97 7.15
C LEU A 252 -2.11 -6.88 8.39
N THR A 253 -0.90 -7.15 8.91
CA THR A 253 -0.71 -7.95 10.13
C THR A 253 -0.22 -7.07 11.27
N TRP A 254 -0.79 -7.25 12.46
CA TRP A 254 -0.37 -6.58 13.67
C TRP A 254 0.05 -7.64 14.70
N GLU A 255 1.35 -7.82 14.88
CA GLU A 255 1.92 -8.65 15.96
C GLU A 255 2.01 -7.78 17.23
N ASP A 256 1.34 -8.18 18.30
CA ASP A 256 1.06 -7.36 19.49
C ASP A 256 2.18 -7.36 20.56
N PRO A 257 2.58 -6.18 21.10
CA PRO A 257 2.97 -6.01 22.50
C PRO A 257 1.85 -5.28 23.28
N ALA A 258 0.98 -6.07 23.93
CA ALA A 258 0.19 -5.74 25.12
C ALA A 258 -0.77 -4.51 25.13
N ALA A 259 -1.05 -3.82 24.02
CA ALA A 259 -1.98 -2.68 24.02
C ALA A 259 -2.98 -2.72 22.86
N ALA A 260 -4.25 -2.40 23.15
CA ALA A 260 -5.35 -2.44 22.19
C ALA A 260 -5.06 -1.59 20.94
N ARG A 261 -5.06 -2.23 19.76
CA ARG A 261 -4.89 -1.57 18.46
C ARG A 261 -6.25 -1.38 17.81
N ALA A 262 -6.63 -0.13 17.54
CA ALA A 262 -7.83 0.19 16.77
C ALA A 262 -7.46 0.42 15.29
N LEU A 263 -8.10 -0.30 14.37
CA LEU A 263 -8.15 0.11 12.96
C LEU A 263 -9.27 1.12 12.81
N ASN A 264 -8.95 2.41 12.91
CA ASN A 264 -9.89 3.47 12.60
C ASN A 264 -9.99 3.62 11.08
N ILE A 265 -11.10 3.18 10.50
CA ILE A 265 -11.49 3.46 9.12
C ILE A 265 -12.42 4.68 9.19
N PRO A 266 -11.96 5.91 8.85
CA PRO A 266 -12.82 7.08 8.88
C PRO A 266 -13.94 6.93 7.86
N ASP A 267 -15.17 7.25 8.25
CA ASP A 267 -16.34 7.27 7.38
C ASP A 267 -16.30 8.52 6.47
N PRO A 268 -16.17 8.40 5.13
CA PRO A 268 -16.27 9.54 4.22
C PRO A 268 -17.72 9.97 3.93
N GLY A 269 -18.73 9.30 4.50
CA GLY A 269 -20.15 9.61 4.35
C GLY A 269 -20.97 8.43 3.81
N ALA A 270 -22.05 8.13 4.53
CA ALA A 270 -23.24 7.30 4.23
C ALA A 270 -23.08 5.85 3.70
N ASP A 271 -21.98 5.46 3.06
CA ASP A 271 -21.80 4.14 2.45
C ASP A 271 -20.47 3.45 2.82
N ALA A 272 -19.97 3.64 4.04
CA ALA A 272 -18.79 2.93 4.53
C ALA A 272 -19.10 1.44 4.79
N ALA A 273 -18.93 0.59 3.77
CA ALA A 273 -19.07 -0.85 3.89
C ALA A 273 -17.70 -1.54 4.05
N ILE A 274 -17.45 -2.14 5.22
CA ILE A 274 -16.38 -3.15 5.36
C ILE A 274 -16.94 -4.47 4.84
N VAL A 275 -16.86 -4.70 3.52
CA VAL A 275 -17.29 -5.95 2.89
C VAL A 275 -16.15 -6.95 2.94
N MET A 276 -16.29 -8.00 3.74
CA MET A 276 -15.36 -9.15 3.72
C MET A 276 -16.05 -10.28 2.94
N ASP A 277 -15.66 -10.44 1.68
CA ASP A 277 -16.49 -11.07 0.65
C ASP A 277 -16.60 -12.61 0.74
N VAL A 278 -15.74 -13.33 1.49
CA VAL A 278 -15.71 -14.81 1.32
C VAL A 278 -15.24 -15.67 2.52
N ALA A 279 -15.04 -15.12 3.72
CA ALA A 279 -14.53 -15.90 4.86
C ALA A 279 -15.49 -15.90 6.06
N THR A 280 -15.61 -17.04 6.75
CA THR A 280 -16.23 -17.14 8.07
C THR A 280 -15.60 -16.10 9.01
N GLN A 281 -16.41 -15.18 9.51
CA GLN A 281 -15.95 -14.15 10.45
C GLN A 281 -16.17 -14.61 11.89
N THR A 282 -15.13 -14.51 12.72
CA THR A 282 -15.26 -14.68 14.18
C THR A 282 -15.17 -13.31 14.83
N LEU A 283 -16.32 -12.78 15.28
CA LEU A 283 -16.42 -11.48 15.93
C LEU A 283 -16.52 -11.65 17.45
N THR A 284 -15.39 -11.64 18.16
CA THR A 284 -15.38 -11.66 19.64
C THR A 284 -15.50 -10.25 20.20
N ASN A 285 -16.21 -10.09 21.33
CA ASN A 285 -16.32 -8.82 22.08
C ASN A 285 -16.88 -7.65 21.27
N LYS A 286 -17.89 -7.89 20.43
CA LYS A 286 -18.59 -6.83 19.68
C LYS A 286 -20.00 -6.60 20.23
N THR A 287 -20.39 -5.33 20.29
CA THR A 287 -21.78 -4.92 20.49
C THR A 287 -22.41 -4.72 19.12
N LEU A 288 -23.29 -5.63 18.71
CA LEU A 288 -24.10 -5.45 17.50
C LEU A 288 -25.36 -4.66 17.87
N THR A 289 -25.42 -3.39 17.50
CA THR A 289 -26.64 -2.58 17.65
C THR A 289 -27.51 -2.78 16.42
N THR A 290 -28.67 -3.43 16.59
CA THR A 290 -29.64 -3.77 15.52
C THR A 290 -29.10 -4.63 14.36
N PRO A 291 -28.60 -5.86 14.62
CA PRO A 291 -28.32 -6.78 13.54
C PRO A 291 -29.63 -7.24 12.87
N THR A 292 -29.69 -7.18 11.54
CA THR A 292 -30.73 -7.86 10.76
C THR A 292 -30.18 -9.18 10.23
N ILE A 293 -30.92 -10.27 10.42
CA ILE A 293 -30.59 -11.58 9.85
C ILE A 293 -31.53 -11.79 8.66
N GLY A 294 -30.98 -11.81 7.45
CA GLY A 294 -31.76 -11.92 6.22
C GLY A 294 -32.27 -13.34 5.90
N ASP A 295 -31.63 -14.38 6.45
CA ASP A 295 -31.97 -15.78 6.22
C ASP A 295 -31.70 -16.64 7.47
N LEU A 296 -32.71 -17.40 7.89
CA LEU A 296 -32.67 -18.36 9.01
C LEU A 296 -32.70 -19.82 8.53
N THR A 297 -32.52 -20.10 7.24
CA THR A 297 -32.59 -21.47 6.67
C THR A 297 -31.62 -22.45 7.35
N ASN A 298 -30.50 -21.95 7.88
CA ASN A 298 -29.52 -22.75 8.63
C ASN A 298 -29.63 -22.60 10.16
N ALA A 299 -30.73 -22.05 10.68
CA ALA A 299 -31.05 -22.02 12.10
C ALA A 299 -32.12 -23.09 12.39
N PRO A 300 -31.75 -24.40 12.42
CA PRO A 300 -32.69 -25.43 12.84
C PRO A 300 -33.12 -25.12 14.26
N HIS A 301 -34.41 -24.88 14.44
CA HIS A 301 -35.01 -24.74 15.75
C HIS A 301 -36.25 -25.63 15.78
N ASP A 302 -36.39 -26.42 16.83
CA ASP A 302 -37.52 -27.30 17.07
C ASP A 302 -38.17 -26.93 18.41
N HIS A 303 -39.49 -27.08 18.51
CA HIS A 303 -40.20 -26.79 19.76
C HIS A 303 -40.08 -27.97 20.74
N ALA A 304 -38.89 -28.54 20.87
CA ALA A 304 -38.62 -29.68 21.74
C ALA A 304 -38.52 -29.28 23.22
N ASP A 305 -38.07 -28.05 23.50
CA ASP A 305 -37.99 -27.48 24.84
C ASP A 305 -38.01 -25.93 24.81
N ALA A 306 -37.93 -25.32 26.00
CA ALA A 306 -37.93 -23.86 26.16
C ALA A 306 -36.70 -23.15 25.59
N ALA A 307 -35.65 -23.88 25.17
CA ALA A 307 -34.45 -23.34 24.54
C ALA A 307 -34.49 -23.45 23.00
N GLY A 308 -35.31 -24.36 22.44
CA GLY A 308 -35.39 -24.64 21.00
C GLY A 308 -36.53 -23.95 20.24
N GLY A 309 -37.57 -23.43 20.89
CA GLY A 309 -38.66 -22.76 20.18
C GLY A 309 -39.70 -22.15 21.11
N GLY A 310 -40.30 -21.02 20.71
CA GLY A 310 -41.28 -20.29 21.52
C GLY A 310 -42.47 -21.14 21.99
N LEU A 311 -43.09 -20.73 23.10
CA LEU A 311 -44.25 -21.39 23.71
C LEU A 311 -45.39 -21.60 22.69
N LEU A 312 -45.88 -22.84 22.58
CA LEU A 312 -47.14 -23.11 21.89
C LEU A 312 -48.30 -22.60 22.77
N SER A 313 -49.01 -21.57 22.30
CA SER A 313 -50.19 -21.01 22.98
C SER A 313 -51.32 -22.03 23.08
N GLU A 314 -52.07 -22.01 24.18
CA GLU A 314 -53.20 -22.92 24.50
C GLU A 314 -54.28 -22.96 23.40
N THR A 315 -54.36 -21.92 22.57
CA THR A 315 -55.19 -21.84 21.34
C THR A 315 -54.80 -22.83 20.24
N ALA A 316 -53.62 -23.43 20.29
CA ALA A 316 -53.16 -24.40 19.29
C ALA A 316 -53.80 -25.79 19.45
N PHE A 317 -54.43 -26.07 20.59
CA PHE A 317 -55.26 -27.27 20.78
C PHE A 317 -56.73 -26.90 20.52
N GLY A 318 -57.22 -27.26 19.32
CA GLY A 318 -58.60 -27.02 18.93
C GLY A 318 -59.60 -27.43 20.01
N SER A 319 -60.57 -26.53 20.24
CA SER A 319 -61.68 -26.60 21.19
C SER A 319 -62.54 -27.87 21.06
N GLY A 320 -62.05 -28.99 21.60
CA GLY A 320 -62.70 -30.29 21.44
C GLY A 320 -62.47 -31.24 22.60
N LYS A 321 -62.63 -30.79 23.84
CA LYS A 321 -62.82 -31.71 24.99
C LYS A 321 -64.27 -32.20 25.00
N TYR A 322 -64.64 -33.04 24.03
CA TYR A 322 -65.84 -33.87 24.13
C TYR A 322 -65.59 -34.93 25.22
N PHE A 323 -66.04 -34.67 26.45
CA PHE A 323 -66.41 -35.76 27.33
C PHE A 323 -67.88 -36.08 27.02
N PRO A 324 -68.19 -37.10 26.22
CA PRO A 324 -69.54 -37.63 26.25
C PRO A 324 -69.76 -38.05 27.71
N VAL A 325 -70.68 -37.38 28.41
CA VAL A 325 -71.31 -38.03 29.55
C VAL A 325 -71.81 -39.35 28.98
N SER A 326 -71.21 -40.46 29.43
CA SER A 326 -71.63 -41.78 28.96
C SER A 326 -73.13 -41.85 29.16
N PRO A 327 -73.93 -42.26 28.15
CA PRO A 327 -75.37 -42.33 28.32
C PRO A 327 -75.63 -43.13 29.60
N CYS A 328 -76.43 -42.57 30.51
CA CYS A 328 -76.90 -43.31 31.68
C CYS A 328 -78.19 -44.02 31.24
N PRO A 329 -78.13 -45.29 30.78
CA PRO A 329 -79.34 -46.00 30.43
C PRO A 329 -80.11 -46.31 31.71
N HIS A 330 -81.32 -45.78 31.82
CA HIS A 330 -82.27 -46.25 32.84
C HIS A 330 -83.13 -47.34 32.20
N TYR A 331 -83.24 -48.50 32.86
CA TYR A 331 -83.89 -49.70 32.31
C TYR A 331 -85.03 -50.16 33.21
N GLU A 332 -86.23 -50.28 32.67
CA GLU A 332 -87.40 -50.88 33.33
C GLU A 332 -87.77 -52.18 32.62
N SER A 333 -87.57 -53.31 33.31
CA SER A 333 -87.85 -54.64 32.74
C SER A 333 -89.33 -54.99 32.77
N GLY A 334 -89.83 -55.62 31.71
CA GLY A 334 -91.18 -56.16 31.66
C GLY A 334 -92.23 -55.18 31.11
N SER A 335 -93.51 -55.60 31.16
CA SER A 335 -94.62 -54.82 30.61
C SER A 335 -94.78 -53.49 31.34
N LEU A 336 -94.87 -52.40 30.59
CA LEU A 336 -95.01 -51.06 31.14
C LEU A 336 -96.41 -50.83 31.69
N THR A 337 -96.48 -49.96 32.70
CA THR A 337 -97.72 -49.45 33.31
C THR A 337 -97.57 -47.94 33.46
N VAL A 338 -98.69 -47.21 33.52
CA VAL A 338 -98.68 -45.78 33.84
C VAL A 338 -98.19 -45.62 35.30
N LYS A 339 -96.97 -45.14 35.48
CA LYS A 339 -96.30 -44.90 36.76
C LYS A 339 -95.10 -43.96 36.57
N VAL A 340 -94.66 -43.33 37.66
CA VAL A 340 -93.29 -42.81 37.77
C VAL A 340 -92.35 -44.03 37.82
N LEU A 341 -91.28 -44.01 37.03
CA LEU A 341 -90.28 -45.06 37.03
C LEU A 341 -89.43 -44.98 38.31
N ASP A 342 -88.88 -46.11 38.77
CA ASP A 342 -88.07 -46.16 40.00
C ASP A 342 -86.63 -45.62 39.79
N ALA A 343 -86.37 -45.09 38.59
CA ALA A 343 -85.10 -44.56 38.11
C ALA A 343 -84.94 -43.07 38.43
N GLU A 344 -83.83 -42.73 39.09
CA GLU A 344 -83.47 -41.37 39.46
C GLU A 344 -82.03 -41.04 39.02
N TYR A 345 -81.84 -39.93 38.32
CA TYR A 345 -80.51 -39.40 37.95
C TYR A 345 -80.23 -38.07 38.64
N VAL A 346 -79.20 -38.03 39.47
CA VAL A 346 -78.76 -36.79 40.15
C VAL A 346 -77.61 -36.16 39.36
N ALA A 347 -77.79 -34.92 38.91
CA ALA A 347 -76.80 -34.20 38.10
C ALA A 347 -75.50 -33.92 38.87
N PRO A 348 -74.33 -34.47 38.47
CA PRO A 348 -73.08 -34.30 39.20
C PRO A 348 -72.43 -32.91 39.03
N PHE A 349 -72.78 -32.19 37.96
CA PHE A 349 -72.36 -30.83 37.63
C PHE A 349 -73.43 -30.16 36.75
N ALA A 350 -73.28 -28.87 36.44
CA ALA A 350 -74.23 -28.16 35.58
C ALA A 350 -74.00 -28.49 34.10
N PHE A 351 -75.06 -28.85 33.37
CA PHE A 351 -74.99 -29.17 31.95
C PHE A 351 -76.28 -28.77 31.24
N THR A 352 -76.23 -28.65 29.91
CA THR A 352 -77.43 -28.54 29.08
C THR A 352 -77.83 -29.93 28.63
N LEU A 353 -78.97 -30.44 29.10
CA LEU A 353 -79.60 -31.64 28.56
C LEU A 353 -80.04 -31.29 27.14
N ARG A 354 -79.51 -31.99 26.15
CA ARG A 354 -79.79 -31.74 24.73
C ARG A 354 -80.87 -32.68 24.21
N SER A 355 -80.74 -33.97 24.48
CA SER A 355 -81.78 -34.92 24.07
C SER A 355 -82.04 -36.00 25.11
N VAL A 356 -83.30 -36.41 25.16
CA VAL A 356 -83.76 -37.60 25.83
C VAL A 356 -84.30 -38.52 24.75
N LEU A 357 -83.89 -39.78 24.75
CA LEU A 357 -84.34 -40.78 23.78
C LEU A 357 -84.91 -41.99 24.52
N GLY A 358 -86.10 -42.43 24.11
CA GLY A 358 -86.72 -43.67 24.58
C GLY A 358 -86.55 -44.82 23.59
N ARG A 359 -86.31 -46.03 24.10
CA ARG A 359 -86.33 -47.27 23.32
C ARG A 359 -86.99 -48.40 24.09
N VAL A 360 -87.77 -49.24 23.42
CA VAL A 360 -88.41 -50.43 24.01
C VAL A 360 -88.02 -51.67 23.22
N ASN A 361 -87.89 -52.82 23.88
CA ASN A 361 -87.68 -54.09 23.17
C ASN A 361 -88.99 -54.63 22.59
N THR A 362 -90.10 -54.43 23.30
CA THR A 362 -91.45 -54.74 22.78
C THR A 362 -92.18 -53.44 22.50
N ALA A 363 -92.53 -53.21 21.23
CA ALA A 363 -93.25 -52.02 20.79
C ALA A 363 -94.66 -51.94 21.41
N PRO A 364 -95.17 -50.73 21.74
CA PRO A 364 -96.56 -50.55 22.09
C PRO A 364 -97.46 -50.85 20.88
N THR A 365 -98.69 -51.31 21.10
CA THR A 365 -99.69 -51.48 20.02
C THR A 365 -101.04 -50.87 20.43
N GLY A 366 -101.83 -50.45 19.45
CA GLY A 366 -103.06 -49.69 19.67
C GLY A 366 -102.76 -48.19 19.73
N ASP A 367 -102.17 -47.75 20.84
CA ASP A 367 -101.75 -46.36 21.08
C ASP A 367 -100.23 -46.25 21.27
N ALA A 368 -99.70 -45.02 21.24
CA ALA A 368 -98.30 -44.73 21.50
C ALA A 368 -97.95 -44.86 23.01
N LEU A 369 -96.69 -45.16 23.29
CA LEU A 369 -96.09 -45.05 24.62
C LEU A 369 -95.51 -43.64 24.78
N ILE A 370 -95.97 -42.92 25.79
CA ILE A 370 -95.56 -41.53 26.06
C ILE A 370 -94.89 -41.48 27.43
N VAL A 371 -93.66 -40.96 27.46
CA VAL A 371 -92.84 -40.85 28.68
C VAL A 371 -92.42 -39.40 28.90
N ASP A 372 -92.82 -38.83 30.02
CA ASP A 372 -92.42 -37.50 30.43
C ASP A 372 -91.06 -37.54 31.13
N THR A 373 -90.21 -36.58 30.81
CA THR A 373 -88.97 -36.33 31.55
C THR A 373 -89.20 -35.18 32.51
N ARG A 374 -88.95 -35.41 33.79
CA ARG A 374 -89.17 -34.42 34.85
C ARG A 374 -87.85 -34.05 35.54
N ILE A 375 -87.64 -32.75 35.74
CA ILE A 375 -86.56 -32.22 36.59
C ILE A 375 -87.18 -31.73 37.89
N ASN A 376 -86.73 -32.27 39.03
CA ASN A 376 -87.23 -31.94 40.37
C ASN A 376 -88.77 -32.03 40.48
N GLY A 377 -89.37 -33.01 39.79
CA GLY A 377 -90.82 -33.25 39.77
C GLY A 377 -91.63 -32.39 38.78
N ALA A 378 -91.01 -31.46 38.07
CA ALA A 378 -91.65 -30.67 37.02
C ALA A 378 -91.34 -31.23 35.62
N SER A 379 -92.34 -31.33 34.74
CA SER A 379 -92.13 -31.71 33.33
C SER A 379 -91.21 -30.71 32.63
N ILE A 380 -90.31 -31.21 31.80
CA ILE A 380 -89.52 -30.37 30.90
C ILE A 380 -90.24 -30.05 29.59
N HIS A 381 -91.37 -30.72 29.31
CA HIS A 381 -92.11 -30.62 28.06
C HIS A 381 -93.35 -29.73 28.19
N ALA A 382 -93.68 -28.98 27.14
CA ALA A 382 -94.85 -28.10 27.13
C ALA A 382 -96.18 -28.86 26.90
N ALA A 383 -96.13 -29.96 26.16
CA ALA A 383 -97.28 -30.83 25.87
C ALA A 383 -96.87 -32.30 25.71
N GLN A 384 -97.84 -33.22 25.78
CA GLN A 384 -97.59 -34.66 25.61
C GLN A 384 -97.02 -35.06 24.24
N VAL A 385 -97.19 -34.21 23.22
CA VAL A 385 -96.60 -34.45 21.87
C VAL A 385 -95.09 -34.20 21.84
N ASP A 386 -94.56 -33.39 22.77
CA ASP A 386 -93.14 -33.03 22.84
C ASP A 386 -92.35 -33.99 23.74
N MET A 387 -93.05 -34.83 24.51
CA MET A 387 -92.48 -35.89 25.33
C MET A 387 -91.90 -37.02 24.47
N VAL A 388 -91.14 -37.91 25.10
CA VAL A 388 -90.61 -39.10 24.46
C VAL A 388 -91.78 -39.97 23.99
N ASN A 389 -91.93 -40.10 22.67
CA ASN A 389 -93.13 -40.64 22.04
C ASN A 389 -92.76 -41.81 21.13
N ILE A 390 -93.00 -43.01 21.62
CA ILE A 390 -92.78 -44.24 20.86
C ILE A 390 -94.12 -44.64 20.23
N ALA A 391 -94.24 -44.38 18.93
CA ALA A 391 -95.45 -44.68 18.16
C ALA A 391 -95.81 -46.18 18.20
N ALA A 392 -97.10 -46.50 18.02
CA ALA A 392 -97.57 -47.88 17.95
C ALA A 392 -96.82 -48.66 16.84
N GLY A 393 -96.22 -49.79 17.21
CA GLY A 393 -95.41 -50.63 16.32
C GLY A 393 -93.93 -50.21 16.19
N ALA A 394 -93.51 -49.10 16.79
CA ALA A 394 -92.11 -48.64 16.80
C ALA A 394 -91.36 -49.06 18.08
N ASN A 395 -90.04 -49.22 17.98
CA ASN A 395 -89.16 -49.59 19.09
C ASN A 395 -88.33 -48.42 19.62
N GLN A 396 -88.43 -47.24 19.01
CA GLN A 396 -87.62 -46.08 19.34
C GLN A 396 -88.44 -44.81 19.13
N ASP A 397 -88.13 -43.83 19.96
CA ASP A 397 -88.65 -42.47 19.90
C ASP A 397 -88.07 -41.66 18.72
N GLU A 398 -88.91 -40.79 18.15
CA GLU A 398 -88.54 -39.84 17.09
C GLU A 398 -88.83 -38.38 17.48
N SER A 399 -89.23 -38.12 18.74
CA SER A 399 -89.53 -36.78 19.24
C SER A 399 -88.34 -35.82 19.14
N ALA A 400 -88.65 -34.52 19.01
CA ALA A 400 -87.66 -33.48 18.84
C ALA A 400 -86.81 -33.27 20.11
N THR A 401 -85.55 -32.91 19.87
CA THR A 401 -84.52 -32.56 20.87
C THR A 401 -84.85 -31.21 21.51
N GLU A 402 -84.97 -31.13 22.84
CA GLU A 402 -85.09 -29.86 23.58
C GLU A 402 -83.87 -29.62 24.47
N ASP A 403 -83.22 -28.46 24.28
CA ASP A 403 -82.12 -28.00 25.13
C ASP A 403 -82.68 -27.45 26.46
N VAL A 404 -82.45 -28.17 27.56
CA VAL A 404 -82.89 -27.78 28.90
C VAL A 404 -81.69 -27.64 29.82
N ALA A 405 -81.61 -26.54 30.56
CA ALA A 405 -80.54 -26.33 31.53
C ALA A 405 -80.78 -27.21 32.78
N VAL A 406 -79.77 -27.97 33.18
CA VAL A 406 -79.76 -28.81 34.39
C VAL A 406 -78.67 -28.29 35.31
N ALA A 407 -79.04 -27.89 36.53
CA ALA A 407 -78.09 -27.46 37.54
C ALA A 407 -77.45 -28.66 38.24
N LYS A 408 -76.28 -28.44 38.85
CA LYS A 408 -75.67 -29.44 39.73
C LYS A 408 -76.61 -29.78 40.88
N GLY A 409 -76.88 -31.06 41.07
CA GLY A 409 -77.76 -31.60 42.11
C GLY A 409 -79.23 -31.71 41.72
N ASP A 410 -79.63 -31.23 40.54
CA ASP A 410 -80.98 -31.46 40.03
C ASP A 410 -81.24 -32.95 39.81
N VAL A 411 -82.47 -33.37 40.07
CA VAL A 411 -82.92 -34.75 39.98
C VAL A 411 -83.77 -34.92 38.74
N ILE A 412 -83.35 -35.80 37.83
CA ILE A 412 -84.09 -36.19 36.63
C ILE A 412 -84.80 -37.51 36.90
N THR A 413 -86.12 -37.53 36.66
CA THR A 413 -86.98 -38.71 36.76
C THR A 413 -87.80 -38.88 35.48
N PHE A 414 -88.30 -40.09 35.23
CA PHE A 414 -89.14 -40.39 34.08
C PHE A 414 -90.49 -40.93 34.52
N GLU A 415 -91.56 -40.55 33.83
CA GLU A 415 -92.92 -41.01 34.14
C GLU A 415 -93.65 -41.44 32.87
N VAL A 416 -94.19 -42.64 32.92
CA VAL A 416 -95.00 -43.19 31.83
C VAL A 416 -96.40 -42.61 31.96
N GLU A 417 -96.74 -41.68 31.07
CA GLU A 417 -98.04 -40.99 31.02
C GLU A 417 -99.09 -41.81 30.26
N GLN A 418 -98.65 -42.57 29.25
CA GLN A 418 -99.51 -43.39 28.42
C GLN A 418 -98.78 -44.66 28.00
N ILE A 419 -99.52 -45.77 27.94
CA ILE A 419 -99.06 -47.05 27.37
C ILE A 419 -99.90 -47.41 26.15
N GLY A 420 -99.41 -48.31 25.30
CA GLY A 420 -100.21 -48.83 24.20
C GLY A 420 -101.48 -49.55 24.69
N SER A 421 -102.62 -49.25 24.08
CA SER A 421 -103.93 -49.76 24.53
C SER A 421 -104.18 -51.24 24.31
N ALA A 422 -103.45 -51.90 23.39
CA ALA A 422 -103.51 -53.35 23.19
C ALA A 422 -102.30 -54.07 23.81
N THR A 423 -101.09 -53.58 23.50
CA THR A 423 -99.83 -53.99 24.15
C THR A 423 -99.18 -52.75 24.72
N ALA A 424 -98.89 -52.73 26.02
CA ALA A 424 -98.34 -51.57 26.70
C ALA A 424 -96.96 -51.10 26.18
N GLY A 425 -96.20 -52.03 25.60
CA GLY A 425 -94.75 -51.92 25.41
C GLY A 425 -94.00 -52.52 26.60
N ALA A 426 -92.75 -52.96 26.38
CA ALA A 426 -91.93 -53.58 27.42
C ALA A 426 -90.44 -53.28 27.26
N ASP A 427 -89.71 -53.34 28.39
CA ASP A 427 -88.26 -53.16 28.46
C ASP A 427 -87.79 -51.77 28.00
N LEU A 428 -88.30 -50.72 28.65
CA LEU A 428 -87.98 -49.33 28.33
C LEU A 428 -86.56 -48.98 28.74
N THR A 429 -85.81 -48.37 27.83
CA THR A 429 -84.51 -47.75 28.05
C THR A 429 -84.59 -46.25 27.76
N MET A 430 -84.22 -45.43 28.74
CA MET A 430 -84.10 -43.98 28.58
C MET A 430 -82.63 -43.57 28.45
N VAL A 431 -82.32 -42.74 27.46
CA VAL A 431 -80.96 -42.24 27.19
C VAL A 431 -80.94 -40.71 27.28
N LEU A 432 -80.10 -40.18 28.16
CA LEU A 432 -79.85 -38.76 28.33
C LEU A 432 -78.55 -38.36 27.62
N ASN A 433 -78.60 -37.31 26.79
CA ASN A 433 -77.43 -36.70 26.16
C ASN A 433 -77.33 -35.24 26.59
N GLY A 434 -76.20 -34.86 27.20
CA GLY A 434 -75.97 -33.49 27.66
C GLY A 434 -74.61 -32.94 27.25
N LEU A 435 -74.50 -31.62 27.21
CA LEU A 435 -73.24 -30.88 27.02
C LEU A 435 -72.90 -30.16 28.32
N ALA A 436 -71.71 -30.41 28.86
CA ALA A 436 -71.23 -29.70 30.05
C ALA A 436 -71.23 -28.18 29.76
N ALA A 437 -71.74 -27.39 30.71
CA ALA A 437 -71.49 -25.96 30.68
C ALA A 437 -69.97 -25.74 30.80
N ALA A 438 -69.41 -24.80 30.04
CA ALA A 438 -67.99 -24.50 30.13
C ALA A 438 -67.67 -24.14 31.58
N ASP A 439 -66.81 -24.94 32.22
CA ASP A 439 -66.28 -24.58 33.53
C ASP A 439 -65.50 -23.28 33.35
N THR A 440 -66.00 -22.19 33.93
CA THR A 440 -65.17 -21.02 34.22
C THR A 440 -64.19 -21.43 35.32
N VAL A 441 -63.04 -22.00 34.93
CA VAL A 441 -61.88 -22.15 35.80
C VAL A 441 -61.09 -20.85 35.80
#